data_AF-A0A316Q9H2-F1
#
_entry.id   AF-A0A316Q9H2-F1
#
_cell.length_a   1.000
_cell.length_b   1.000
_cell.length_c   1.000
_cell.angle_alpha   90.00
_cell.angle_beta   90.00
_cell.angle_gamma   90.00
#
_symmetry.space_group_name_H-M   'P 1'
#
loop_
_entity.id
_entity.type
_entity.pdbx_description
1 polymer ?
#
loop_
_entity_poly.entity_id
_entity_poly.type
_entity_poly.pdbx_seq_one_letter_code
_entity_poly.pdbx_strand_id
1 'polypeptide(L)'
;MSVLRANLSSKAGSSYMSARLSGGSTQRLEADIQGGIEGPQGPQGVTYTPHMSDGGILSWTNDGELENPAPKNLTGPKGDVGPQGATGPQGPAGRDAEAETLMQMDIDTLF
;
A
#
# COMPACT_ATOMS: atom_id res chain seq x y z
N MET A 1 -65.97 -21.40 -20.57
CA MET A 1 -64.68 -21.97 -21.01
C MET A 1 -63.79 -22.09 -19.80
N SER A 2 -63.32 -23.30 -19.47
CA SER A 2 -62.36 -23.50 -18.37
C SER A 2 -60.95 -23.31 -18.91
N VAL A 3 -60.12 -22.48 -18.24
CA VAL A 3 -58.72 -22.24 -18.62
C VAL A 3 -57.82 -23.12 -17.77
N LEU A 4 -56.99 -23.95 -18.40
CA LEU A 4 -55.98 -24.74 -17.72
C LEU A 4 -54.82 -23.83 -17.32
N ARG A 5 -54.41 -23.86 -16.04
CA ARG A 5 -53.28 -23.09 -15.52
C ARG A 5 -52.13 -24.03 -15.18
N ALA A 6 -50.90 -23.58 -15.39
CA ALA A 6 -49.70 -24.31 -15.04
C ALA A 6 -48.74 -23.42 -14.25
N ASN A 7 -48.09 -23.99 -13.23
CA ASN A 7 -46.94 -23.37 -12.58
C ASN A 7 -45.67 -24.05 -13.07
N LEU A 8 -44.73 -23.27 -13.62
CA LEU A 8 -43.43 -23.76 -14.08
C LEU A 8 -42.37 -23.53 -13.00
N SER A 9 -41.49 -24.51 -12.80
CA SER A 9 -40.38 -24.43 -11.86
C SER A 9 -39.16 -25.21 -12.36
N SER A 10 -37.98 -24.66 -12.13
CA SER A 10 -36.68 -25.33 -12.23
C SER A 10 -35.82 -25.06 -11.00
N LYS A 11 -34.84 -25.94 -10.80
CA LYS A 11 -33.77 -25.77 -9.83
C LYS A 11 -32.52 -25.27 -10.56
N ALA A 12 -31.75 -24.37 -9.95
CA ALA A 12 -30.46 -23.93 -10.50
C ALA A 12 -29.56 -25.15 -10.79
N GLY A 13 -29.03 -25.25 -12.02
CA GLY A 13 -28.24 -26.39 -12.50
C GLY A 13 -29.04 -27.61 -12.96
N SER A 14 -30.39 -27.56 -12.98
CA SER A 14 -31.24 -28.63 -13.50
C SER A 14 -31.45 -28.49 -15.01
N SER A 15 -31.17 -29.55 -15.78
CA SER A 15 -31.55 -29.66 -17.19
C SER A 15 -33.06 -29.90 -17.40
N TYR A 16 -33.83 -30.00 -16.32
CA TYR A 16 -35.27 -30.25 -16.38
C TYR A 16 -36.07 -29.05 -15.88
N MET A 17 -37.14 -28.71 -16.61
CA MET A 17 -38.24 -27.86 -16.16
C MET A 17 -39.43 -28.74 -15.78
N SER A 18 -40.11 -28.44 -14.67
CA SER A 18 -41.34 -29.11 -14.29
C SER A 18 -42.54 -28.16 -14.39
N ALA A 19 -43.65 -28.65 -14.94
CA ALA A 19 -44.91 -27.93 -15.00
C ALA A 19 -45.96 -28.71 -14.20
N ARG A 20 -46.53 -28.09 -13.17
CA ARG A 20 -47.67 -28.65 -12.44
C ARG A 20 -48.97 -28.07 -13.00
N LEU A 21 -49.78 -28.92 -13.60
CA LEU A 21 -51.07 -28.56 -14.18
C LEU A 21 -52.13 -28.46 -13.07
N SER A 22 -53.12 -27.61 -13.24
CA SER A 22 -54.20 -27.41 -12.25
C SER A 22 -55.02 -28.68 -11.96
N GLY A 23 -54.94 -29.70 -12.83
CA GLY A 23 -55.51 -31.03 -12.61
C GLY A 23 -54.66 -31.98 -11.77
N GLY A 24 -53.53 -31.52 -11.21
CA GLY A 24 -52.67 -32.30 -10.31
C GLY A 24 -51.51 -33.04 -10.98
N SER A 25 -51.56 -33.23 -12.30
CA SER A 25 -50.48 -33.86 -13.07
C SER A 25 -49.23 -32.97 -13.18
N THR A 26 -48.05 -33.57 -13.00
CA THR A 26 -46.76 -32.92 -13.23
C THR A 26 -46.15 -33.45 -14.52
N GLN A 27 -45.86 -32.57 -15.46
CA GLN A 27 -45.07 -32.91 -16.65
C GLN A 27 -43.64 -32.42 -16.48
N ARG A 28 -42.67 -33.24 -16.84
CA ARG A 28 -41.25 -32.88 -16.89
C ARG A 28 -40.85 -32.72 -18.35
N LEU A 29 -40.31 -31.55 -18.67
CA LEU A 29 -39.69 -31.30 -19.96
C LEU A 29 -38.18 -31.34 -19.73
N GLU A 30 -37.51 -32.22 -20.47
CA GLU A 30 -36.06 -32.25 -20.54
C GLU A 30 -35.64 -31.11 -21.46
N ALA A 31 -34.94 -30.12 -20.93
CA ALA A 31 -34.17 -29.22 -21.78
C ALA A 31 -32.87 -29.97 -22.08
N ASP A 32 -32.68 -30.40 -23.33
CA ASP A 32 -31.39 -30.93 -23.79
C ASP A 32 -30.37 -29.80 -23.81
N ILE A 33 -29.87 -29.45 -22.62
CA ILE A 33 -28.77 -28.50 -22.45
C ILE A 33 -27.54 -29.34 -22.17
N GLN A 34 -26.83 -29.70 -23.22
CA GLN A 34 -25.48 -30.26 -23.12
C GLN A 34 -24.57 -29.20 -22.47
N GLY A 35 -24.34 -29.36 -21.17
CA GLY A 35 -23.55 -28.45 -20.34
C GLY A 35 -24.42 -27.64 -19.40
N GLY A 36 -24.15 -27.72 -18.09
CA GLY A 36 -24.80 -26.85 -17.12
C GLY A 36 -24.57 -25.37 -17.46
N ILE A 37 -25.52 -24.51 -17.12
CA ILE A 37 -25.28 -23.06 -17.21
C ILE A 37 -24.20 -22.67 -16.19
N GLU A 38 -22.98 -22.48 -16.66
CA GLU A 38 -21.94 -21.84 -15.86
C GLU A 38 -22.41 -20.41 -15.53
N GLY A 39 -22.14 -19.96 -14.29
CA GLY A 39 -22.43 -18.58 -13.92
C GLY A 39 -21.65 -17.61 -14.82
N PRO A 40 -22.08 -16.34 -14.92
CA PRO A 40 -21.28 -15.36 -15.64
C PRO A 40 -19.89 -15.28 -15.01
N GLN A 41 -18.87 -15.10 -15.85
CA GLN A 41 -17.52 -14.80 -15.39
C GLN A 41 -17.56 -13.55 -14.49
N GLY A 42 -16.81 -13.57 -13.40
CA GLY A 42 -16.63 -12.39 -12.54
C GLY A 42 -15.97 -11.23 -13.28
N PRO A 43 -16.04 -10.00 -12.72
CA PRO A 43 -15.37 -8.85 -13.31
C PRO A 43 -13.85 -9.09 -13.41
N GLN A 44 -13.21 -8.46 -14.39
CA GLN A 44 -11.76 -8.48 -14.54
C GLN A 44 -11.10 -7.82 -13.32
N GLY A 45 -10.00 -8.40 -12.83
CA GLY A 45 -9.17 -7.79 -11.77
C GLY A 45 -8.27 -6.67 -12.29
N VAL A 46 -7.66 -5.91 -11.38
CA VAL A 46 -6.71 -4.82 -11.68
C VAL A 46 -5.40 -5.02 -10.92
N THR A 47 -4.32 -4.45 -11.46
CA THR A 47 -2.99 -4.38 -10.85
C THR A 47 -2.77 -3.02 -10.22
N TYR A 48 -2.41 -2.98 -8.93
CA TYR A 48 -2.07 -1.74 -8.23
C TYR A 48 -0.55 -1.52 -8.20
N THR A 49 -0.12 -0.34 -8.66
CA THR A 49 1.29 0.11 -8.69
C THR A 49 1.50 1.18 -7.62
N PRO A 50 2.42 0.98 -6.66
CA PRO A 50 2.72 1.98 -5.63
C PRO A 50 3.65 3.07 -6.15
N HIS A 51 3.49 4.29 -5.61
CA HIS A 51 4.36 5.43 -5.85
C HIS A 51 4.74 6.10 -4.53
N MET A 52 5.99 6.53 -4.39
CA MET A 52 6.48 7.28 -3.23
C MET A 52 6.88 8.68 -3.69
N SER A 53 6.35 9.72 -3.03
CA SER A 53 6.79 11.10 -3.24
C SER A 53 8.02 11.45 -2.40
N ASP A 54 8.72 12.53 -2.74
CA ASP A 54 9.82 13.09 -1.94
C ASP A 54 9.37 13.50 -0.52
N GLY A 55 8.08 13.85 -0.36
CA GLY A 55 7.47 14.13 0.93
C GLY A 55 7.09 12.89 1.74
N GLY A 56 7.47 11.69 1.27
CA GLY A 56 7.19 10.40 1.90
C GLY A 56 5.71 10.01 1.92
N ILE A 57 4.93 10.46 0.94
CA ILE A 57 3.54 10.04 0.75
C ILE A 57 3.52 8.82 -0.17
N LEU A 58 3.03 7.69 0.34
CA LEU A 58 2.70 6.49 -0.43
C LEU A 58 1.32 6.65 -1.07
N SER A 59 1.26 6.55 -2.40
CA SER A 59 0.03 6.53 -3.20
C SER A 59 0.01 5.33 -4.14
N TRP A 60 -1.14 5.08 -4.78
CA TRP A 60 -1.37 3.94 -5.67
C TRP A 60 -2.03 4.41 -6.97
N THR A 61 -1.66 3.76 -8.08
CA THR A 61 -2.41 3.79 -9.35
C THR A 61 -2.81 2.37 -9.73
N ASN A 62 -3.91 2.18 -10.45
CA ASN A 62 -4.27 0.87 -11.00
C ASN A 62 -4.49 0.93 -12.51
N ASP A 63 -4.41 -0.24 -13.17
CA ASP A 63 -4.55 -0.42 -14.62
C ASP A 63 -6.00 -0.62 -15.08
N GLY A 64 -6.99 -0.41 -14.21
CA GLY A 64 -8.42 -0.48 -14.53
C GLY A 64 -9.23 0.71 -13.98
N GLU A 65 -10.54 0.53 -13.85
CA GLU A 65 -11.50 1.58 -13.45
C GLU A 65 -11.86 1.55 -11.96
N LEU A 66 -11.09 0.81 -11.14
CA LEU A 66 -11.33 0.75 -9.70
C LEU A 66 -10.73 1.98 -8.99
N GLU A 67 -11.29 2.32 -7.84
CA GLU A 67 -10.75 3.39 -7.00
C GLU A 67 -9.36 3.02 -6.46
N ASN A 68 -8.51 4.03 -6.32
CA ASN A 68 -7.22 3.90 -5.65
C ASN A 68 -7.38 4.05 -4.13
N PRO A 69 -6.64 3.27 -3.32
CA PRO A 69 -6.57 3.49 -1.88
C PRO A 69 -6.15 4.92 -1.53
N ALA A 70 -6.63 5.40 -0.38
CA ALA A 70 -6.23 6.71 0.13
C ALA A 70 -4.70 6.78 0.36
N PRO A 71 -4.03 7.88 -0.01
CA PRO A 71 -2.60 8.05 0.24
C PRO A 71 -2.26 8.00 1.73
N LYS A 72 -1.07 7.49 2.06
CA LYS A 72 -0.55 7.44 3.44
C LYS A 72 0.77 8.16 3.54
N ASN A 73 0.92 9.02 4.54
CA ASN A 73 2.22 9.61 4.88
C ASN A 73 3.03 8.61 5.72
N LEU A 74 4.21 8.25 5.25
CA LEU A 74 5.14 7.33 5.90
C LEU A 74 6.31 8.05 6.58
N THR A 75 6.37 9.38 6.50
CA THR A 75 7.35 10.16 7.27
C THR A 75 7.01 10.09 8.76
N GLY A 76 8.03 9.76 9.55
CA GLY A 76 7.99 9.86 11.00
C GLY A 76 8.52 11.22 11.47
N PRO A 77 8.38 11.53 12.77
CA PRO A 77 9.09 12.67 13.36
C PRO A 77 10.60 12.54 13.10
N LYS A 78 11.29 13.67 12.93
CA LYS A 78 12.75 13.70 12.92
C LYS A 78 13.25 13.07 14.23
N GLY A 79 14.24 12.18 14.14
CA GLY A 79 14.90 11.62 15.32
C GLY A 79 15.60 12.69 16.16
N ASP A 80 15.89 12.36 17.41
CA ASP A 80 16.60 13.25 18.33
C ASP A 80 18.00 13.61 17.80
N VAL A 81 18.52 14.76 18.26
CA VAL A 81 19.91 15.13 18.02
C VAL A 81 20.81 14.08 18.69
N GLY A 82 21.86 13.65 18.00
CA GLY A 82 22.84 12.72 18.55
C GLY A 82 23.55 13.29 19.80
N PRO A 83 24.20 12.44 20.60
CA PRO A 83 24.94 12.90 21.78
C PRO A 83 26.07 13.86 21.39
N GLN A 84 26.44 14.76 22.30
CA GLN A 84 27.63 15.60 22.14
C GLN A 84 28.87 14.72 22.01
N GLY A 85 29.80 15.10 21.12
CA GLY A 85 31.09 14.43 20.99
C GLY A 85 31.94 14.53 22.27
N ALA A 86 32.90 13.62 22.41
CA ALA A 86 33.84 13.65 23.54
C ALA A 86 34.66 14.95 23.55
N THR A 87 35.06 15.40 24.74
CA THR A 87 36.03 16.48 24.90
C THR A 87 37.35 16.11 24.22
N GLY A 88 37.97 17.07 23.55
CA GLY A 88 39.28 16.87 22.92
C GLY A 88 40.40 16.60 23.94
N PRO A 89 41.55 16.07 23.49
CA PRO A 89 42.70 15.89 24.36
C PRO A 89 43.22 17.23 24.88
N GLN A 90 43.86 17.21 26.05
CA GLN A 90 44.61 18.37 26.55
C GLN A 90 45.72 18.75 25.56
N GLY A 91 45.95 20.06 25.39
CA GLY A 91 47.06 20.56 24.59
C GLY A 91 48.44 20.20 25.19
N PRO A 92 49.51 20.31 24.39
CA PRO A 92 50.87 20.12 24.90
C PRO A 92 51.19 21.15 25.99
N ALA A 93 52.15 20.82 26.86
CA ALA A 93 52.68 21.76 27.83
C ALA A 93 53.28 22.99 27.13
N GLY A 94 53.20 24.15 27.79
CA GLY A 94 53.85 25.38 27.33
C GLY A 94 55.38 25.22 27.26
N ARG A 95 56.02 25.99 26.38
CA ARG A 95 57.48 26.08 26.35
C ARG A 95 57.92 26.97 27.50
N ASP A 96 58.93 26.55 28.25
CA ASP A 96 59.58 27.45 29.18
C ASP A 96 60.19 28.63 28.41
N ALA A 97 60.02 29.85 28.91
CA ALA A 97 60.69 31.00 28.33
C ALA A 97 62.18 30.92 28.69
N GLU A 98 63.03 30.78 27.68
CA GLU A 98 64.47 30.91 27.85
C GLU A 98 64.77 32.37 28.21
N ALA A 99 65.10 32.62 29.48
CA ALA A 99 65.33 33.96 30.02
C ALA A 99 66.39 34.78 29.26
N GLU A 100 67.22 34.13 28.44
CA GLU A 100 68.19 34.79 27.56
C GLU A 100 67.55 35.65 26.46
N THR A 101 66.35 35.30 25.98
CA THR A 101 65.69 36.07 24.90
C THR A 101 65.25 37.47 25.35
N LEU A 102 64.89 37.64 26.63
CA LEU A 102 64.47 38.94 27.17
C LEU A 102 65.64 39.82 27.61
N MET A 103 66.82 39.24 27.88
CA MET A 103 68.01 40.02 28.24
C MET A 103 68.79 40.54 27.02
N GLN A 104 68.45 40.09 25.81
CA GLN A 104 69.12 40.51 24.57
C GLN A 104 68.32 41.53 23.74
N MET A 105 67.10 41.90 24.16
CA MET A 105 66.46 43.11 23.63
C MET A 105 67.16 44.33 24.24
N ASP A 106 68.22 44.80 23.58
CA ASP A 106 68.87 46.06 23.92
C ASP A 106 67.83 47.20 23.82
N ILE A 107 67.35 47.65 24.99
CA ILE A 107 66.44 48.79 25.16
C ILE A 107 67.04 50.08 24.57
N ASP A 108 68.35 50.11 24.35
CA ASP A 108 69.11 51.24 23.81
C ASP A 108 68.79 51.56 22.33
N THR A 109 68.00 50.75 21.64
CA THR A 109 67.53 51.06 20.27
C THR A 109 66.18 51.78 20.21
N LEU A 110 65.55 52.07 21.36
CA LEU A 110 64.20 52.65 21.45
C LEU A 110 64.14 54.15 21.80
N PHE A 111 65.27 54.88 21.79
CA PHE A 111 65.29 56.35 21.92
C PHE A 111 66.27 57.01 20.95
#